data_AF-A0A2V6KXP3-F1
#
_entry.id   AF-A0A2V6KXP3-F1
#
_cell.length_a   1.000
_cell.length_b   1.000
_cell.length_c   1.000
_cell.angle_alpha   90.00
_cell.angle_beta   90.00
_cell.angle_gamma   90.00
#
_symmetry.space_group_name_H-M   'P 1'
#
loop_
_entity.id
_entity.type
_entity.pdbx_description
1 polymer ?
#
loop_
_entity_poly.entity_id
_entity_poly.type
_entity_poly.pdbx_seq_one_letter_code
_entity_poly.pdbx_strand_id
1 'polypeptide(L)'
;MFACHGGQKILGLPPSERGLATSPLGLTAGWIELTCGLLLAVGLLTRLAAFIASGEMAVAYFLTSFSGTTLNHAPTILERLLPILNKGELPVLFCFVFLLILFYGPGRWSIDGLICARSATKSTT
;
A
#
# COMPACT_ATOMS: atom_id res chain seq x y z
N MET A 1 3.77 -5.25 7.12
CA MET A 1 4.37 -5.57 5.81
C MET A 1 4.51 -4.35 4.93
N PHE A 2 3.43 -3.62 4.61
CA PHE A 2 3.51 -2.41 3.78
C PHE A 2 4.51 -1.35 4.30
N ALA A 3 4.43 -0.98 5.58
CA ALA A 3 5.41 -0.08 6.21
C ALA A 3 6.86 -0.60 6.17
N CYS A 4 7.05 -1.92 6.16
CA CYS A 4 8.38 -2.53 6.07
C CYS A 4 8.97 -2.38 4.65
N HIS A 5 8.15 -2.41 3.59
CA HIS A 5 8.59 -2.09 2.23
C HIS A 5 9.02 -0.62 2.11
N GLY A 6 8.27 0.28 2.74
CA GLY A 6 8.68 1.68 2.83
C GLY A 6 9.97 1.85 3.63
N GLY A 7 10.09 1.15 4.76
CA GLY A 7 11.31 1.09 5.57
C GLY A 7 12.52 0.58 4.80
N GLN A 8 12.36 -0.43 3.95
CA GLN A 8 13.42 -0.91 3.05
C GLN A 8 13.90 0.20 2.10
N LYS A 9 12.96 0.91 1.48
CA LYS A 9 13.26 1.95 0.49
C LYS A 9 13.87 3.21 1.10
N ILE A 10 13.46 3.59 2.31
CA ILE A 10 13.83 4.87 2.94
C ILE A 10 14.90 4.72 4.03
N LEU A 11 14.77 3.69 4.88
CA LEU A 11 15.60 3.50 6.08
C LEU A 11 16.61 2.35 5.93
N GLY A 12 16.45 1.51 4.90
CA GLY A 12 17.25 0.29 4.71
C GLY A 12 16.90 -0.82 5.70
N LEU A 13 15.72 -0.73 6.35
CA LEU A 13 15.32 -1.63 7.43
C LEU A 13 13.90 -2.19 7.19
N PRO A 14 13.69 -3.52 7.27
CA PRO A 14 14.73 -4.57 7.34
C PRO A 14 15.60 -4.58 6.07
N PRO A 15 16.83 -5.14 6.09
CA PRO A 15 17.69 -5.18 4.92
C PRO A 15 17.02 -5.87 3.72
N SER A 16 17.28 -5.36 2.51
CA SER A 16 16.80 -5.97 1.25
C SER A 16 17.89 -5.92 0.19
N GLU A 17 17.89 -6.90 -0.73
CA GLU A 17 18.86 -6.95 -1.83
C GLU A 17 18.76 -5.74 -2.78
N ARG A 18 17.61 -5.06 -2.82
CA ARG A 18 17.40 -3.87 -3.65
C ARG A 18 18.03 -2.61 -3.05
N GLY A 19 18.39 -2.62 -1.77
CA GLY A 19 18.95 -1.45 -1.08
C GLY A 19 17.96 -0.28 -0.95
N LEU A 20 18.50 0.91 -0.69
CA LEU A 20 17.73 2.16 -0.59
C LEU A 20 17.21 2.60 -1.96
N ALA A 21 16.03 3.21 -1.99
CA ALA A 21 15.50 3.80 -3.20
C ALA A 21 16.33 5.02 -3.64
N THR A 22 16.80 4.99 -4.88
CA THR A 22 17.59 6.09 -5.48
C THR A 22 16.80 6.86 -6.52
N SER A 23 15.73 6.28 -7.08
CA SER A 23 14.88 6.94 -8.06
C SER A 23 13.82 7.80 -7.37
N PRO A 24 13.41 8.95 -7.96
CA PRO A 24 12.33 9.78 -7.42
C PRO A 24 11.03 8.99 -7.19
N LEU A 25 10.68 8.10 -8.12
CA LEU A 25 9.53 7.19 -8.01
C LEU A 25 9.66 6.19 -6.86
N GLY A 26 10.86 5.64 -6.65
CA GLY A 26 11.12 4.72 -5.54
C GLY A 26 11.05 5.43 -4.18
N LEU A 27 11.54 6.67 -4.11
CA LEU A 27 11.49 7.49 -2.90
C LEU A 27 10.06 7.90 -2.55
N THR A 28 9.26 8.34 -3.52
CA THR A 28 7.85 8.68 -3.28
C THR A 28 7.06 7.46 -2.84
N ALA A 29 7.23 6.31 -3.51
CA ALA A 29 6.61 5.05 -3.10
C ALA A 29 7.05 4.65 -1.68
N GLY A 30 8.34 4.77 -1.36
CA GLY A 30 8.87 4.42 -0.04
C GLY A 30 8.26 5.26 1.10
N TRP A 31 8.10 6.57 0.90
CA TRP A 31 7.43 7.42 1.88
C TRP A 31 5.94 7.11 2.02
N ILE A 32 5.24 6.83 0.92
CA ILE A 32 3.83 6.44 0.94
C ILE A 32 3.67 5.12 1.70
N GLU A 33 4.47 4.10 1.38
CA GLU A 33 4.44 2.79 2.02
C GLU A 33 4.69 2.88 3.53
N LEU A 34 5.69 3.65 3.93
CA LEU A 34 6.05 3.83 5.33
C LEU A 34 4.95 4.57 6.09
N THR A 35 4.54 5.74 5.59
CA THR A 35 3.57 6.60 6.29
C THR A 35 2.17 6.00 6.29
N CYS A 36 1.64 5.60 5.14
CA CYS A 36 0.31 5.00 5.05
C CYS A 36 0.27 3.65 5.76
N GLY A 37 1.35 2.86 5.72
CA GLY A 37 1.45 1.60 6.46
C GLY A 37 1.37 1.79 7.97
N LEU A 38 2.04 2.82 8.51
CA LEU A 38 1.96 3.16 9.94
C LEU A 38 0.58 3.71 10.32
N LEU A 39 0.01 4.60 9.49
CA LEU A 39 -1.34 5.14 9.70
C LEU A 39 -2.40 4.04 9.73
N LEU A 40 -2.33 3.08 8.80
CA LEU A 40 -3.21 1.91 8.77
C LEU A 40 -3.00 0.98 9.96
N ALA A 41 -1.75 0.80 10.42
CA ALA A 41 -1.44 -0.05 11.56
C ALA A 41 -2.04 0.48 12.88
N VAL A 42 -1.98 1.79 13.10
CA VAL A 42 -2.62 2.43 14.26
C VAL A 42 -4.10 2.74 14.02
N GLY A 43 -4.53 2.68 12.75
CA GLY A 43 -5.90 2.94 12.34
C GLY A 43 -6.32 4.40 12.52
N LEU A 44 -5.45 5.32 12.09
CA LEU A 44 -5.68 6.75 12.02
C LEU A 44 -5.86 7.16 10.55
N LEU A 45 -6.88 7.96 10.25
CA LEU A 45 -7.23 8.35 8.87
C LEU A 45 -7.35 7.12 7.94
N THR A 46 -7.91 6.03 8.47
CA THR A 46 -7.85 4.68 7.89
C THR A 46 -8.34 4.66 6.44
N ARG A 47 -9.46 5.33 6.15
CA ARG A 47 -10.01 5.41 4.79
C ARG A 47 -9.08 6.17 3.84
N LEU A 48 -8.55 7.32 4.26
CA LEU A 48 -7.67 8.12 3.40
C LEU A 48 -6.35 7.40 3.13
N ALA A 49 -5.73 6.82 4.17
CA ALA A 49 -4.50 6.06 4.05
C ALA A 49 -4.69 4.82 3.15
N ALA A 50 -5.82 4.12 3.29
CA ALA A 50 -6.17 2.98 2.45
C ALA A 50 -6.37 3.38 0.98
N PHE A 51 -7.04 4.50 0.71
CA PHE A 51 -7.23 5.00 -0.66
C PHE A 51 -5.88 5.29 -1.34
N ILE A 52 -5.00 6.03 -0.66
CA ILE A 52 -3.68 6.38 -1.19
C ILE A 52 -2.83 5.12 -1.41
N ALA A 53 -2.78 4.22 -0.43
CA ALA A 53 -2.03 2.97 -0.52
C ALA A 53 -2.55 2.05 -1.63
N SER A 54 -3.87 2.01 -1.86
CA SER A 54 -4.45 1.24 -2.97
C SER A 54 -4.04 1.79 -4.33
N GLY A 55 -4.04 3.12 -4.49
CA GLY A 55 -3.63 3.79 -5.72
C GLY A 55 -2.15 3.59 -6.02
N GLU A 56 -1.30 3.68 -5.00
CA GLU A 56 0.15 3.46 -5.15
C GLU A 56 0.46 2.02 -5.60
N MET A 57 -0.20 1.02 -5.02
CA MET A 57 -0.05 -0.38 -5.44
C MET A 57 -0.64 -0.67 -6.82
N ALA A 58 -1.73 0.01 -7.22
CA ALA A 58 -2.25 -0.07 -8.58
C ALA A 58 -1.23 0.48 -9.59
N VAL A 59 -0.67 1.67 -9.32
CA VAL A 59 0.39 2.27 -10.15
C VAL A 59 1.61 1.35 -10.20
N ALA A 60 2.02 0.77 -9.07
CA ALA A 60 3.13 -0.18 -9.02
C ALA A 60 2.90 -1.38 -9.96
N TYR A 61 1.70 -1.99 -9.92
CA TYR A 61 1.34 -3.08 -10.83
C TYR A 61 1.42 -2.67 -12.30
N PHE A 62 0.82 -1.54 -12.66
CA PHE A 62 0.82 -1.07 -14.05
C PHE A 62 2.23 -0.74 -14.53
N LEU A 63 3.04 -0.06 -13.72
CA LEU A 63 4.42 0.25 -14.08
C LEU A 63 5.26 -1.02 -14.27
N THR A 64 5.20 -1.99 -13.35
CA THR A 64 5.99 -3.22 -13.48
C THR A 64 5.52 -4.09 -14.64
N SER A 65 4.20 -4.22 -14.82
CA SER A 65 3.61 -5.12 -15.81
C SER A 65 3.67 -4.55 -17.23
N PHE A 66 3.52 -3.24 -17.41
CA PHE A 66 3.55 -2.64 -18.75
C PHE A 66 4.97 -2.31 -19.23
N SER A 67 5.89 -2.01 -18.31
CA SER A 67 7.29 -1.75 -18.64
C SER A 67 8.07 -3.03 -18.97
N GLY A 68 7.49 -4.21 -18.69
CA GLY A 68 8.21 -5.48 -18.84
C GLY A 68 9.39 -5.60 -17.89
N THR A 69 9.50 -4.79 -16.83
CA THR A 69 10.67 -4.82 -15.94
C THR A 69 10.87 -6.18 -15.27
N THR A 70 9.81 -6.98 -15.15
CA THR A 70 9.84 -8.35 -14.62
C THR A 70 10.08 -9.43 -15.67
N LEU A 71 10.03 -9.09 -16.98
CA LEU A 71 10.17 -10.01 -18.10
C LEU A 71 11.28 -9.52 -19.05
N ASN A 72 12.25 -10.36 -19.40
CA ASN A 72 13.37 -9.97 -20.28
C ASN A 72 12.94 -9.75 -21.76
N HIS A 73 11.64 -9.62 -22.04
CA HIS A 73 11.05 -9.40 -23.35
C HIS A 73 9.81 -8.50 -23.26
N ALA A 74 9.33 -8.02 -24.41
CA ALA A 74 8.08 -7.29 -24.47
C ALA A 74 6.93 -8.18 -23.96
N PRO A 75 6.13 -7.74 -22.98
CA PRO A 75 5.09 -8.57 -22.41
C PRO A 75 3.91 -8.68 -23.37
N THR A 76 3.44 -9.92 -23.57
CA THR A 76 2.22 -10.23 -24.32
C THR A 76 0.98 -9.70 -23.59
N ILE A 77 -0.17 -9.60 -24.26
CA ILE A 77 -1.42 -9.13 -23.63
C ILE A 77 -1.78 -9.99 -22.42
N LEU A 78 -1.58 -11.31 -22.52
CA LEU A 78 -1.92 -12.24 -21.45
C LEU A 78 -1.03 -12.03 -20.21
N GLU A 79 0.27 -11.80 -20.40
CA GLU A 79 1.22 -11.52 -19.31
C GLU A 79 0.98 -10.17 -18.64
N ARG A 80 0.40 -9.19 -19.35
CA ARG A 80 0.02 -7.90 -18.75
C ARG A 80 -1.18 -8.03 -17.81
N LEU A 81 -2.11 -8.93 -18.13
CA LEU A 81 -3.37 -9.07 -17.39
C LEU A 81 -3.30 -10.09 -16.26
N LEU A 82 -2.46 -11.11 -16.37
CA LEU A 82 -2.39 -12.19 -15.38
C LEU A 82 -1.23 -11.95 -14.40
N PRO A 83 -1.50 -11.59 -13.12
CA PRO A 83 -0.46 -11.29 -12.13
C PRO A 83 0.50 -12.45 -11.89
N ILE A 84 0.00 -13.68 -12.04
CA ILE A 84 0.78 -14.92 -11.94
C ILE A 84 1.90 -15.01 -12.99
N LEU A 85 1.70 -14.42 -14.17
CA LEU A 85 2.69 -14.45 -15.26
C LEU A 85 3.74 -13.34 -15.16
N ASN A 86 3.44 -12.24 -14.45
CA ASN A 86 4.30 -11.05 -14.40
C ASN A 86 4.90 -10.76 -13.01
N LYS A 87 4.72 -11.67 -12.05
CA LYS A 87 5.14 -11.52 -10.63
C LYS A 87 4.47 -10.32 -9.92
N GLY A 88 3.31 -9.89 -10.40
CA GLY A 88 2.55 -8.75 -9.90
C GLY A 88 1.50 -9.09 -8.84
N GLU A 89 1.54 -10.30 -8.28
CA GLU A 89 0.55 -10.79 -7.30
C GLU A 89 0.49 -9.92 -6.04
N LEU A 90 1.65 -9.58 -5.47
CA LEU A 90 1.75 -8.77 -4.26
C LEU A 90 1.12 -7.37 -4.42
N PRO A 91 1.47 -6.57 -5.45
CA PRO A 91 0.82 -5.29 -5.73
C PRO A 91 -0.71 -5.40 -5.84
N VAL A 92 -1.21 -6.40 -6.57
CA VAL A 92 -2.65 -6.60 -6.77
C VAL A 92 -3.33 -6.95 -5.45
N LEU A 93 -2.77 -7.86 -4.68
CA LEU A 93 -3.31 -8.25 -3.37
C LEU A 93 -3.35 -7.07 -2.40
N PHE A 94 -2.27 -6.29 -2.29
CA PHE A 94 -2.26 -5.09 -1.45
C PHE A 94 -3.30 -4.07 -1.91
N CYS A 95 -3.42 -3.83 -3.22
CA CYS A 95 -4.43 -2.93 -3.78
C CYS A 95 -5.84 -3.33 -3.34
N PHE A 96 -6.24 -4.58 -3.53
CA PHE A 96 -7.58 -5.04 -3.14
C PHE A 96 -7.80 -5.09 -1.63
N VAL A 97 -6.79 -5.45 -0.84
CA VAL A 97 -6.88 -5.41 0.63
C VAL A 97 -7.08 -3.98 1.12
N PHE A 98 -6.36 -3.01 0.56
CA PHE A 98 -6.55 -1.61 0.92
C PHE A 98 -7.91 -1.07 0.45
N LEU A 99 -8.40 -1.45 -0.73
CA LEU A 99 -9.77 -1.12 -1.14
C LEU A 99 -10.81 -1.74 -0.18
N LEU A 100 -10.61 -2.97 0.28
CA LEU A 100 -11.48 -3.59 1.28
C LEU A 100 -11.48 -2.76 2.57
N ILE A 101 -10.31 -2.36 3.08
CA ILE A 101 -10.20 -1.50 4.27
C ILE A 101 -10.85 -0.13 4.03
N LEU A 102 -10.70 0.45 2.84
CA LEU A 102 -11.31 1.71 2.45
C LEU A 102 -12.84 1.65 2.55
N PHE A 103 -13.47 0.57 2.08
CA PHE A 103 -14.93 0.43 2.11
C PHE A 103 -15.45 -0.03 3.47
N TYR A 104 -14.83 -1.05 4.06
CA TYR A 104 -15.20 -1.61 5.36
C TYR A 104 -15.04 -0.56 6.48
N GLY A 105 -13.98 0.25 6.39
CA GLY A 105 -13.72 1.34 7.31
C GLY A 105 -12.90 0.94 8.56
N PRO A 106 -12.69 1.90 9.47
CA PRO A 106 -11.89 1.71 10.67
C PRO A 106 -12.50 0.68 11.64
N GLY A 107 -11.68 -0.24 12.15
CA GLY A 107 -12.09 -1.18 13.18
C GLY A 107 -12.33 -0.52 14.55
N ARG A 108 -13.07 -1.18 15.44
CA ARG A 108 -13.38 -0.67 16.81
C ARG A 108 -12.15 -0.31 17.66
N TRP A 109 -10.99 -0.90 17.37
CA TRP A 109 -9.74 -0.68 18.10
C TRP A 109 -8.82 0.32 17.39
N SER A 110 -9.26 0.86 16.25
CA SER A 110 -8.54 1.91 15.56
C SER A 110 -8.69 3.24 16.31
N ILE A 111 -7.71 4.13 16.16
CA ILE A 111 -7.80 5.49 16.70
C ILE A 111 -9.05 6.20 16.18
N ASP A 112 -9.36 6.06 14.87
CA ASP A 112 -10.57 6.64 14.28
C ASP A 112 -11.86 6.11 14.96
N GLY A 113 -11.92 4.81 15.26
CA GLY A 113 -13.05 4.17 15.92
C GLY A 113 -13.22 4.65 17.37
N LEU A 114 -12.12 4.79 18.10
CA LEU A 114 -12.11 5.32 19.46
C LEU A 114 -12.54 6.79 19.52
N ILE A 115 -12.12 7.61 18.54
CA ILE A 115 -12.54 9.01 18.44
C ILE A 115 -14.05 9.09 18.18
N CYS A 116 -14.57 8.28 17.24
CA CYS A 116 -15.98 8.29 16.90
C CYS A 116 -16.87 7.80 18.06
N ALA A 117 -16.44 6.76 18.77
CA ALA A 117 -17.13 6.25 19.96
C ALA A 117 -17.23 7.29 21.09
N ARG A 118 -16.15 8.05 21.35
CA ARG A 118 -16.14 9.12 22.36
C ARG A 118 -17.11 10.25 22.03
N SER A 119 -17.24 10.60 20.75
CA SER A 119 -18.19 11.62 20.30
C SER A 119 -19.65 11.19 20.52
N ALA A 120 -19.96 9.90 20.31
CA ALA A 120 -21.30 9.37 20.56
C ALA A 120 -21.68 9.43 22.05
N THR A 121 -20.78 9.06 22.96
CA THR A 121 -21.05 9.10 24.42
C THR A 121 -21.31 10.51 24.95
N LYS A 122 -20.64 11.53 24.40
CA LYS A 122 -20.84 12.92 24.83
C LYS A 122 -22.20 13.52 24.43
N SER A 123 -22.91 12.91 23.47
CA SER A 123 -24.20 13.41 23.00
C SER A 123 -25.39 12.91 23.82
N THR A 124 -25.19 11.95 24.73
CA THR A 124 -26.27 11.27 25.48
C THR A 124 -26.35 11.69 26.95
N THR A 125 -25.54 12.65 27.37
CA THR A 125 -25.53 13.28 28.71
C THR A 125 -25.95 14.73 28.61
#